data_AF-A0A961T3R0-F1
#
_entry.id   AF-A0A961T3R0-F1
#
_cell.length_a   1.000
_cell.length_b   1.000
_cell.length_c   1.000
_cell.angle_alpha   90.00
_cell.angle_beta   90.00
_cell.angle_gamma   90.00
#
_symmetry.space_group_name_H-M   'P 1'
#
loop_
_entity.id
_entity.type
_entity.pdbx_description
1 polymer ?
#
loop_
_entity_poly.entity_id
_entity_poly.type
_entity_poly.pdbx_seq_one_letter_code
_entity_poly.pdbx_strand_id
1 'polypeptide(L)'
;MPVDLPSGELAVFALAIASAGAVSGFLAGILGIGGGAVLVPVFYQVFGLLGVDDAVRMHVSVGSSLAIIVATSLRSFSGHYARGAVDMALLRSYVLAVP
;
A
#
# COMPACT_ATOMS: atom_id res chain seq x y z
N MET A 1 -5.58 -9.60 24.41
CA MET A 1 -5.42 -8.39 25.22
C MET A 1 -6.78 -7.70 25.23
N PRO A 2 -7.52 -7.72 26.35
CA PRO A 2 -8.79 -7.01 26.44
C PRO A 2 -8.53 -5.51 26.28
N VAL A 3 -9.34 -4.86 25.45
CA VAL A 3 -9.22 -3.42 25.15
C VAL A 3 -9.94 -2.67 26.26
N ASP A 4 -9.26 -2.50 27.39
CA ASP A 4 -9.81 -1.81 28.58
C ASP A 4 -9.63 -0.28 28.49
N LEU A 5 -9.64 0.28 27.27
CA LEU A 5 -9.46 1.72 27.04
C LEU A 5 -10.78 2.46 27.28
N PRO A 6 -10.79 3.54 28.09
CA PRO A 6 -11.94 4.42 28.23
C PRO A 6 -12.50 4.84 26.86
N SER A 7 -13.82 4.93 26.72
CA SER A 7 -14.49 5.24 25.44
C SER A 7 -14.00 6.53 24.78
N GLY A 8 -13.52 7.49 25.57
CA GLY A 8 -12.85 8.70 25.07
C GLY A 8 -11.50 8.44 24.39
N GLU A 9 -10.67 7.55 24.94
CA GLU A 9 -9.39 7.17 24.30
C GLU A 9 -9.61 6.39 23.01
N LEU A 10 -10.63 5.51 22.99
CA LEU A 10 -10.99 4.79 21.78
C LEU A 10 -11.43 5.73 20.66
N ALA A 11 -12.20 6.77 21.00
CA ALA A 11 -12.64 7.78 20.05
C ALA A 11 -11.46 8.61 19.50
N VAL A 12 -10.53 9.02 20.37
CA VAL A 12 -9.31 9.75 19.96
C VAL A 12 -8.43 8.88 19.07
N PHE A 13 -8.24 7.61 19.42
CA PHE A 13 -7.45 6.67 18.65
C PHE A 13 -8.07 6.41 17.26
N ALA A 14 -9.40 6.19 17.20
CA ALA A 14 -10.12 6.05 15.95
C ALA A 14 -10.00 7.30 15.07
N LEU A 15 -10.12 8.50 15.65
CA LEU A 15 -9.96 9.76 14.93
C LEU A 15 -8.53 9.95 14.40
N ALA A 16 -7.52 9.55 15.18
CA ALA A 16 -6.12 9.62 14.79
C ALA A 16 -5.80 8.70 13.61
N ILE A 17 -6.27 7.44 13.64
CA ILE A 17 -6.03 6.49 12.54
C ILE A 17 -6.82 6.91 11.29
N ALA A 18 -8.06 7.39 11.46
CA ALA A 18 -8.88 7.87 10.34
C ALA A 18 -8.25 9.08 9.63
N SER A 19 -7.76 10.07 10.39
CA SER A 19 -7.10 11.24 9.83
C SER A 19 -5.75 10.89 9.18
N ALA A 20 -4.95 10.03 9.79
CA ALA A 20 -3.71 9.53 9.20
C ALA A 20 -3.96 8.76 7.89
N GLY A 21 -4.97 7.88 7.87
CA GLY A 21 -5.39 7.15 6.68
C GLY A 21 -5.90 8.07 5.56
N ALA A 22 -6.67 9.10 5.91
CA ALA A 22 -7.16 10.09 4.96
C ALA A 22 -6.01 10.91 4.33
N VAL A 23 -5.08 11.42 5.14
CA VAL A 23 -3.92 12.19 4.66
C VAL A 23 -3.01 11.30 3.80
N SER A 24 -2.69 10.10 4.27
CA SER A 24 -1.88 9.15 3.52
C SER A 24 -2.53 8.72 2.21
N GLY A 25 -3.84 8.47 2.20
CA GLY A 25 -4.60 8.09 1.01
C GLY A 25 -4.71 9.24 0.00
N PHE A 26 -4.90 10.47 0.49
CA PHE A 26 -4.93 11.67 -0.34
C PHE A 26 -3.57 11.94 -1.01
N LEU A 27 -2.48 11.88 -0.24
CA LEU A 27 -1.12 12.04 -0.77
C LEU A 27 -0.77 10.92 -1.77
N ALA A 28 -1.14 9.67 -1.47
CA ALA A 28 -0.96 8.55 -2.39
C ALA A 28 -1.79 8.72 -3.68
N GLY A 29 -2.99 9.32 -3.58
CA GLY A 29 -3.85 9.63 -4.72
C GLY A 29 -3.29 10.76 -5.61
N ILE A 30 -2.81 11.86 -5.01
CA ILE A 30 -2.19 12.98 -5.74
C ILE A 30 -0.91 12.56 -6.45
N LEU A 31 -0.06 11.80 -5.76
CA LEU A 31 1.21 11.37 -6.33
C LEU A 31 1.02 10.33 -7.45
N GLY A 32 -0.13 9.63 -7.48
CA GLY A 32 -0.42 8.61 -8.49
C GLY A 32 0.48 7.37 -8.40
N ILE A 33 1.28 7.23 -7.35
CA ILE A 33 2.30 6.16 -7.20
C ILE A 33 1.67 4.84 -6.72
N GLY A 34 0.40 4.86 -6.29
CA GLY A 34 -0.19 3.76 -5.52
C GLY A 34 0.50 3.68 -4.15
N GLY A 35 -0.18 3.18 -3.11
CA GLY A 35 0.35 3.21 -1.73
C GLY A 35 1.72 2.53 -1.52
N GLY A 36 2.26 1.83 -2.53
CA GLY A 36 3.49 1.05 -2.51
C GLY A 36 4.74 1.79 -2.03
N ALA A 37 4.98 3.01 -2.52
CA ALA A 37 6.14 3.81 -2.11
C ALA A 37 6.06 4.25 -0.64
N VAL A 38 4.85 4.37 -0.10
CA VAL A 38 4.60 4.67 1.32
C VAL A 38 4.63 3.38 2.17
N LEU A 39 4.15 2.25 1.62
CA LEU A 39 4.04 0.97 2.31
C LEU A 39 5.39 0.40 2.75
N VAL A 40 6.45 0.52 1.94
CA VAL A 40 7.77 -0.02 2.28
C VAL A 40 8.35 0.59 3.57
N PRO A 41 8.52 1.92 3.69
CA PRO A 41 9.06 2.52 4.91
C PRO A 41 8.13 2.32 6.12
N VAL A 42 6.81 2.31 5.91
CA VAL A 42 5.85 1.99 6.99
C VAL A 42 6.04 0.56 7.49
N PHE A 43 6.11 -0.43 6.60
CA PHE A 43 6.37 -1.82 6.97
C PHE A 43 7.74 -2.01 7.60
N TYR A 44 8.76 -1.26 7.17
CA TYR A 44 10.07 -1.31 7.79
C TYR A 44 10.01 -0.91 9.27
N GLN A 45 9.32 0.20 9.59
CA GLN A 45 9.14 0.62 10.98
C GLN A 45 8.29 -0.36 11.78
N VAL A 46 7.18 -0.84 11.22
CA VAL A 46 6.28 -1.79 11.89
C VAL A 46 7.00 -3.12 12.18
N PHE A 47 7.73 -3.66 11.21
CA PHE A 47 8.51 -4.89 11.41
C PHE A 47 9.68 -4.69 12.38
N GLY A 48 10.26 -3.48 12.43
CA GLY A 48 11.23 -3.11 13.47
C GLY A 48 10.62 -3.16 14.88
N LEU A 49 9.42 -2.61 15.06
CA LEU A 49 8.68 -2.65 16.34
C LEU A 49 8.27 -4.08 16.74
N LEU A 50 8.02 -4.95 15.76
CA LEU A 50 7.70 -6.37 15.97
C LEU A 50 8.94 -7.24 16.24
N GLY A 51 10.14 -6.66 16.24
CA GLY A 51 11.39 -7.39 16.51
C GLY A 51 11.91 -8.23 15.34
N VAL A 52 11.53 -7.91 14.10
CA VAL A 52 12.09 -8.56 12.92
C VAL A 52 13.57 -8.18 12.76
N ASP A 53 14.42 -9.19 12.58
CA ASP A 53 15.86 -9.04 12.39
C ASP A 53 16.16 -8.08 11.23
N ASP A 54 17.10 -7.17 11.45
CA ASP A 54 17.50 -6.14 10.49
C ASP A 54 17.94 -6.74 9.15
N ALA A 55 18.59 -7.91 9.18
CA ALA A 55 19.08 -8.61 8.01
C ALA A 55 17.98 -9.00 7.01
N VAL A 56 16.76 -9.25 7.50
CA VAL A 56 15.61 -9.65 6.67
C VAL A 56 14.52 -8.58 6.59
N ARG A 57 14.54 -7.58 7.48
CA ARG A 57 13.48 -6.58 7.61
C ARG A 57 13.17 -5.88 6.29
N MET A 58 14.20 -5.40 5.59
CA MET A 58 14.01 -4.75 4.29
C MET A 58 13.40 -5.69 3.25
N HIS A 59 13.86 -6.94 3.16
CA HIS A 59 13.33 -7.92 2.21
C HIS A 59 11.84 -8.20 2.46
N VAL A 60 11.46 -8.40 3.72
CA VAL A 60 10.06 -8.69 4.09
C VAL A 60 9.17 -7.46 3.88
N SER A 61 9.65 -6.24 4.17
CA SER A 61 8.91 -4.99 3.91
C SER A 61 8.66 -4.77 2.42
N VAL A 62 9.70 -4.93 1.59
CA VAL A 62 9.59 -4.79 0.13
C VAL A 62 8.70 -5.88 -0.47
N GLY A 63 8.91 -7.14 -0.07
CA GLY A 63 8.11 -8.28 -0.52
C GLY A 63 6.62 -8.11 -0.18
N SER A 64 6.32 -7.65 1.03
CA SER A 64 4.93 -7.40 1.48
C SER A 64 4.27 -6.27 0.70
N SER A 65 5.00 -5.18 0.43
CA SER A 65 4.50 -4.09 -0.41
C SER A 65 4.22 -4.56 -1.83
N LEU A 66 5.15 -5.30 -2.45
CA LEU A 66 4.99 -5.86 -3.79
C LEU A 66 3.79 -6.80 -3.88
N ALA A 67 3.58 -7.66 -2.88
CA ALA A 67 2.41 -8.55 -2.84
C ALA A 67 1.09 -7.76 -2.90
N ILE A 68 1.00 -6.64 -2.19
CA ILE A 68 -0.16 -5.75 -2.23
C ILE A 68 -0.27 -5.05 -3.59
N ILE A 69 0.83 -4.50 -4.12
CA ILE A 69 0.85 -3.78 -5.41
C ILE A 69 0.40 -4.69 -6.54
N VAL A 70 0.94 -5.91 -6.63
CA VAL A 70 0.58 -6.86 -7.70
C VAL A 70 -0.90 -7.23 -7.62
N ALA A 71 -1.40 -7.59 -6.43
CA ALA A 71 -2.81 -7.96 -6.26
C ALA A 71 -3.77 -6.82 -6.61
N THR A 72 -3.46 -5.59 -6.17
CA THR A 72 -4.28 -4.40 -6.45
C THR A 72 -4.21 -3.98 -7.92
N SER A 73 -3.03 -4.08 -8.54
CA SER A 73 -2.82 -3.77 -9.96
C SER A 73 -3.59 -4.73 -10.86
N LEU A 74 -3.56 -6.04 -10.57
CA LEU A 74 -4.34 -7.04 -11.30
C LEU A 74 -5.85 -6.79 -11.20
N ARG A 75 -6.35 -6.45 -10.01
CA ARG A 75 -7.76 -6.09 -9.80
C ARG A 75 -8.14 -4.83 -10.59
N SER A 76 -7.30 -3.79 -10.54
CA SER A 76 -7.51 -2.54 -11.26
C SER A 76 -7.52 -2.76 -12.78
N PHE A 77 -6.50 -3.44 -13.30
CA PHE A 77 -6.39 -3.79 -14.71
C PHE A 77 -7.60 -4.58 -15.20
N SER A 78 -8.01 -5.62 -14.46
CA SER A 78 -9.16 -6.45 -14.84
C SER A 78 -10.44 -5.62 -14.93
N GLY A 79 -10.65 -4.68 -14.00
CA GLY A 79 -11.79 -3.78 -14.01
C GLY A 79 -11.79 -2.78 -15.17
N HIS A 80 -10.63 -2.25 -15.54
CA HIS A 80 -10.48 -1.37 -16.71
C HIS A 80 -10.58 -2.14 -18.03
N TYR A 81 -10.06 -3.37 -18.08
CA TYR A 81 -10.14 -4.24 -19.24
C TYR A 81 -11.59 -4.60 -19.55
N ALA A 82 -12.38 -4.97 -18.53
CA ALA A 82 -13.81 -5.25 -18.69
C ALA A 82 -14.62 -4.04 -19.19
N ARG A 83 -14.13 -2.82 -18.95
CA ARG A 83 -14.76 -1.57 -19.42
C ARG A 83 -14.28 -1.14 -20.82
N GLY A 84 -13.42 -1.92 -21.48
CA GLY A 84 -12.85 -1.57 -22.78
C GLY A 84 -11.90 -0.37 -22.74
N ALA A 85 -11.42 0.02 -21.56
CA ALA A 85 -10.58 1.20 -21.36
C ALA A 85 -9.07 0.91 -21.48
N VAL A 86 -8.69 -0.30 -21.91
CA VAL A 86 -7.29 -0.74 -21.98
C VAL A 86 -6.86 -0.91 -23.43
N ASP A 87 -5.89 -0.12 -23.86
CA ASP A 87 -5.23 -0.27 -25.16
C ASP A 87 -4.12 -1.33 -25.09
N MET A 88 -4.38 -2.49 -25.69
CA MET A 88 -3.43 -3.61 -25.71
C MET A 88 -2.26 -3.39 -26.67
N ALA A 89 -2.42 -2.58 -27.70
CA ALA A 89 -1.32 -2.27 -28.63
C ALA A 89 -0.30 -1.37 -27.94
N LEU A 90 -0.78 -0.36 -27.20
CA LEU A 90 0.07 0.49 -26.38
C LEU A 90 0.73 -0.29 -25.23
N LEU A 91 0.00 -1.17 -24.55
CA LEU A 91 0.57 -2.00 -23.48
C LEU A 91 1.75 -2.86 -23.99
N ARG A 92 1.63 -3.45 -25.17
CA ARG A 92 2.71 -4.26 -25.79
C ARG A 92 3.93 -3.43 -26.16
N SER A 93 3.79 -2.16 -26.53
CA SER A 93 4.94 -1.31 -26.85
C SER A 93 5.77 -0.97 -25.61
N TYR A 94 5.12 -0.80 -24.45
CA TYR A 94 5.82 -0.59 -23.17
C TYR A 94 6.61 -1.81 -22.70
N VAL A 95 6.10 -3.02 -22.92
CA VAL A 95 6.82 -4.27 -22.56
C VAL A 95 8.15 -4.40 -23.32
N LEU A 96 8.23 -3.87 -24.55
CA LEU A 96 9.47 -3.89 -25.33
C LEU A 96 10.43 -2.76 -24.96
N ALA A 97 9.92 -1.63 -24.45
CA ALA A 97 10.70 -0.42 -24.18
C ALA A 97 11.36 -0.38 -22.79
N VAL A 98 10.93 -1.24 -21.86
CA VAL A 98 11.50 -1.35 -20.51
C VAL A 98 12.30 -2.67 -20.42
N PRO A 99 13.61 -2.67 -20.76
CA PRO A 99 14.52 -3.74 -20.37
C PRO A 99 14.83 -3.72 -18.87
#